data_AF-A0A0D3GS40-F1
#
_entry.id   AF-A0A0D3GS40-F1
#
_cell.length_a   1.000
_cell.length_b   1.000
_cell.length_c   1.000
_cell.angle_alpha   90.00
_cell.angle_beta   90.00
_cell.angle_gamma   90.00
#
_symmetry.space_group_name_H-M   'P 1'
#
loop_
_entity.id
_entity.type
_entity.pdbx_description
1 polymer ?
#
loop_
_entity_poly.entity_id
_entity_poly.type
_entity_poly.pdbx_seq_one_letter_code
_entity_poly.pdbx_strand_id
1 'polypeptide(L)'
;MSFRAREMYKKVVRRVGGEGKLPAELMASVKNLLPDSKVVMGRAKRGIYAGRHIQFGNKVSEDGGNKSRRTWKPNVQEKRLFSYIHDRHIRVKFTSLLINVKPLHDSIVHISKNHSIISGII
;
A
#
# COMPACT_ATOMS: atom_id res chain seq x y z
N MET A 1 9.87 5.53 1.80
CA MET A 1 9.30 4.57 2.74
C MET A 1 9.74 3.15 2.41
N SER A 2 9.44 2.59 1.24
CA SER A 2 9.91 1.23 0.84
C SER A 2 11.41 1.02 0.85
N PHE A 3 12.19 1.93 0.26
CA PHE A 3 13.67 1.83 0.29
C PHE A 3 14.23 1.88 1.71
N ARG A 4 13.85 2.89 2.51
CA ARG A 4 14.27 3.03 3.91
C ARG A 4 13.85 1.83 4.77
N ALA A 5 12.63 1.33 4.62
CA ALA A 5 12.15 0.15 5.35
C ALA A 5 12.96 -1.11 4.99
N ARG A 6 13.36 -1.26 3.72
CA ARG A 6 14.16 -2.37 3.24
C ARG A 6 15.62 -2.30 3.68
N GLU A 7 16.19 -1.09 3.73
CA GLU A 7 17.51 -0.85 4.33
C GLU A 7 17.49 -1.10 5.85
N MET A 8 16.44 -0.66 6.54
CA MET A 8 16.25 -0.99 7.96
C MET A 8 16.11 -2.50 8.19
N TYR A 9 15.32 -3.20 7.37
CA TYR A 9 15.20 -4.66 7.43
C TYR A 9 16.56 -5.34 7.26
N LYS A 10 17.32 -5.00 6.21
CA LYS A 10 18.69 -5.52 6.01
C LYS A 10 19.58 -5.26 7.22
N LYS A 11 19.50 -4.06 7.81
CA LYS A 11 20.30 -3.69 9.00
C LYS A 11 19.89 -4.46 10.25
N VAL A 12 18.60 -4.77 10.41
CA VAL A 12 18.08 -5.59 11.52
C VAL A 12 18.50 -7.05 11.33
N VAL A 13 18.27 -7.63 10.15
CA VAL A 13 18.66 -9.01 9.84
C VAL A 13 20.17 -9.24 10.03
N ARG A 14 21.00 -8.27 9.60
CA ARG A 14 22.45 -8.29 9.86
C ARG A 14 22.78 -8.28 11.35
N ARG A 15 22.09 -7.46 12.15
CA ARG A 15 22.31 -7.38 13.62
C ARG A 15 21.88 -8.65 14.35
N VAL A 16 20.83 -9.33 13.88
CA VAL A 16 20.35 -10.58 14.49
C VAL A 16 21.17 -11.81 14.04
N GLY A 17 22.26 -11.61 13.29
CA GLY A 17 23.19 -12.68 12.93
C GLY A 17 22.80 -13.46 11.68
N GLY A 18 21.99 -12.87 10.79
CA GLY A 18 21.66 -13.42 9.48
C GLY A 18 20.30 -14.13 9.42
N GLU A 19 19.92 -14.56 8.21
CA GLU A 19 18.60 -15.17 7.94
C GLU A 19 18.41 -16.55 8.62
N GLY A 20 19.48 -17.18 9.11
CA GLY A 20 19.43 -18.52 9.70
C GLY A 20 19.19 -18.61 11.22
N LYS A 21 19.19 -17.49 11.97
CA LYS A 21 19.01 -17.51 13.44
C LYS A 21 17.58 -17.26 13.92
N LEU A 22 16.70 -16.74 13.06
CA LEU A 22 15.30 -16.47 13.38
C LEU A 22 14.42 -17.56 12.78
N PRO A 23 13.29 -17.93 13.43
CA PRO A 23 12.35 -18.86 12.85
C PRO A 23 11.85 -18.33 11.49
N ALA A 24 11.83 -19.20 10.48
CA ALA A 24 11.52 -18.84 9.10
C ALA A 24 10.16 -18.13 8.96
N GLU A 25 9.19 -18.50 9.81
CA GLU A 25 7.86 -17.89 9.87
C GLU A 25 7.90 -16.41 10.27
N LEU A 26 8.75 -16.04 11.22
CA LEU A 26 8.93 -14.66 11.64
C LEU A 26 9.56 -13.84 10.52
N MET A 27 10.54 -14.40 9.82
CA MET A 27 11.17 -13.73 8.67
C MET A 27 10.20 -13.52 7.52
N ALA A 28 9.34 -14.50 7.22
CA ALA A 28 8.28 -14.37 6.24
C ALA A 28 7.27 -13.27 6.62
N SER A 29 6.86 -13.23 7.89
CA SER A 29 5.94 -12.21 8.41
C SER A 29 6.51 -10.80 8.28
N VAL A 30 7.78 -10.61 8.65
CA VAL A 30 8.46 -9.31 8.51
C VAL A 30 8.62 -8.90 7.05
N LYS A 31 8.90 -9.85 6.16
CA LYS A 31 9.01 -9.59 4.72
C LYS A 31 7.68 -9.14 4.11
N ASN A 32 6.56 -9.67 4.58
CA ASN A 32 5.20 -9.28 4.14
C ASN A 32 4.80 -7.88 4.63
N LEU A 33 5.36 -7.41 5.74
CA LEU A 33 5.14 -6.05 6.27
C LEU A 33 5.94 -4.99 5.51
N LEU A 34 6.90 -5.38 4.68
CA LEU A 34 7.72 -4.44 3.92
C LEU A 34 6.90 -3.79 2.80
N PRO A 35 6.84 -2.44 2.72
CA PRO A 35 6.07 -1.78 1.69
C PRO A 35 6.70 -2.00 0.32
N ASP A 36 5.85 -2.31 -0.67
CA ASP A 36 6.27 -2.64 -2.02
C ASP A 36 7.11 -1.53 -2.67
N SER A 37 8.25 -1.89 -3.25
CA SER A 37 9.18 -0.92 -3.86
C SER A 37 8.67 -0.36 -5.20
N LYS A 38 7.71 -1.04 -5.83
CA LYS A 38 7.18 -0.70 -7.16
C LYS A 38 6.19 0.47 -7.15
N VAL A 39 5.89 1.04 -5.98
CA VAL A 39 4.97 2.19 -5.86
C VAL A 39 5.69 3.48 -6.25
N VAL A 40 5.52 3.89 -7.52
CA VAL A 40 6.11 5.11 -8.11
C VAL A 40 5.36 6.40 -7.70
N MET A 41 4.08 6.33 -7.33
CA MET A 41 3.21 7.49 -7.17
C MET A 41 3.30 8.03 -5.74
N GLY A 42 3.79 9.27 -5.60
CA GLY A 42 3.91 9.93 -4.31
C GLY A 42 2.59 10.02 -3.53
N ARG A 43 1.46 10.17 -4.24
CA ARG A 43 0.12 10.19 -3.66
C ARG A 43 -0.34 8.88 -3.02
N ALA A 44 0.21 7.74 -3.43
CA ALA A 44 -0.09 6.44 -2.81
C ALA A 44 0.29 6.41 -1.35
N LYS A 45 1.34 7.16 -0.98
CA LYS A 45 1.87 7.18 0.37
C LYS A 45 0.91 7.81 1.38
N ARG A 46 -0.07 8.60 0.93
CA ARG A 46 -1.02 9.36 1.78
C ARG A 46 -2.47 8.88 1.67
N GLY A 47 -2.77 7.91 0.82
CA GLY A 47 -4.14 7.46 0.57
C GLY A 47 -4.22 5.96 0.35
N ILE A 48 -5.44 5.43 0.24
CA ILE A 48 -5.70 4.00 0.19
C ILE A 48 -5.91 3.59 -1.27
N TYR A 49 -4.86 3.08 -1.92
CA TYR A 49 -4.92 2.73 -3.35
C TYR A 49 -4.97 1.23 -3.62
N ALA A 50 -4.91 0.37 -2.59
CA ALA A 50 -5.01 -1.10 -2.71
C ALA A 50 -4.12 -1.69 -3.83
N GLY A 51 -2.84 -1.27 -3.87
CA GLY A 51 -1.89 -1.72 -4.90
C GLY A 51 -2.13 -1.20 -6.32
N ARG A 52 -3.21 -0.43 -6.56
CA ARG A 52 -3.43 0.24 -7.85
C ARG A 52 -2.45 1.39 -8.02
N HIS A 53 -1.86 1.45 -9.21
CA HIS A 53 -0.80 2.38 -9.52
C HIS A 53 -1.05 3.07 -10.86
N ILE A 54 -0.41 4.22 -11.09
CA ILE A 54 -0.33 4.84 -12.42
C ILE A 54 0.35 3.86 -13.37
N GLN A 55 -0.28 3.58 -14.49
CA GLN A 55 0.30 2.79 -15.57
C GLN A 55 0.80 3.72 -16.68
N PHE A 56 1.95 3.38 -17.25
CA PHE A 56 2.56 4.10 -18.37
C PHE A 56 2.58 3.19 -19.59
N GLY A 57 2.34 3.77 -20.77
CA GLY A 57 2.38 3.04 -22.03
C GLY A 57 2.14 3.98 -23.19
N ASN A 58 1.63 3.45 -24.30
CA ASN A 58 1.46 4.21 -25.53
C ASN A 58 -0.01 4.16 -25.98
N LYS A 59 -0.49 5.27 -26.53
CA LYS A 59 -1.65 5.27 -27.43
C LYS A 59 -1.09 4.91 -28.81
N VAL A 60 -1.61 3.84 -29.40
CA VAL A 60 -1.25 3.39 -30.75
C VAL A 60 -2.33 3.91 -31.71
N SER A 61 -1.93 4.44 -32.86
CA SER A 61 -2.87 4.81 -33.93
C SER A 61 -3.60 3.58 -34.46
N GLU A 62 -4.77 3.78 -35.07
CA GLU A 62 -5.55 2.71 -35.69
C GLU A 62 -4.73 1.98 -36.77
N ASP A 63 -3.98 2.75 -37.57
CA ASP A 63 -3.05 2.25 -38.59
C ASP A 63 -1.73 1.67 -38.02
N GLY A 64 -1.58 1.59 -36.68
CA GLY A 64 -0.45 0.95 -36.01
C GLY A 64 0.91 1.67 -36.05
N GLY A 65 1.11 2.61 -36.97
CA GLY A 65 2.40 3.27 -37.20
C GLY A 65 2.83 4.27 -36.13
N ASN A 66 1.88 5.02 -35.54
CA ASN A 66 2.18 6.11 -34.62
C ASN A 66 1.94 5.73 -33.16
N LYS A 67 2.96 5.90 -32.31
CA LYS A 67 2.91 5.65 -30.86
C LYS A 67 3.13 6.95 -30.09
N SER A 68 2.11 7.42 -29.38
CA SER A 68 2.23 8.58 -28.48
C SER A 68 2.23 8.12 -27.02
N ARG A 69 3.05 8.74 -26.16
CA ARG A 69 3.10 8.40 -24.73
C ARG A 69 1.75 8.67 -24.07
N ARG A 70 1.23 7.71 -23.30
CA ARG A 70 0.00 7.81 -22.52
C ARG A 70 0.22 7.37 -21.08
N THR A 71 -0.54 7.96 -20.19
CA THR A 71 -0.60 7.61 -18.77
C THR A 71 -2.03 7.26 -18.38
N TRP A 72 -2.24 6.11 -17.75
CA TRP A 72 -3.53 5.74 -17.15
C TRP A 72 -3.46 5.94 -15.64
N LYS A 73 -4.26 6.90 -15.16
CA LYS A 73 -4.39 7.18 -13.72
C LYS A 73 -5.51 6.30 -13.16
N PRO A 74 -5.34 5.70 -11.96
CA PRO A 74 -6.46 5.07 -11.27
C PRO A 74 -7.53 6.12 -10.97
N ASN A 75 -8.80 5.71 -10.98
CA ASN A 75 -9.93 6.55 -10.60
C ASN A 75 -9.92 6.77 -9.08
N VAL A 76 -9.56 7.99 -8.66
CA VAL A 76 -9.39 8.36 -7.25
C VAL A 76 -10.55 9.24 -6.84
N GLN A 77 -11.18 8.88 -5.74
CA GLN A 77 -12.28 9.64 -5.15
C GLN A 77 -11.92 9.99 -3.72
N GLU A 78 -12.40 11.13 -3.25
CA GLU A 78 -12.28 11.55 -1.86
C GLU A 78 -13.63 11.37 -1.18
N LYS A 79 -13.67 10.64 -0.07
CA LYS A 79 -14.88 10.48 0.75
C LYS A 79 -14.54 10.59 2.23
N ARG A 80 -15.59 10.87 3.00
CA ARG A 80 -15.58 10.85 4.46
C ARG A 80 -16.01 9.47 4.92
N LEU A 81 -15.11 8.76 5.60
CA LEU A 81 -15.37 7.45 6.18
C LEU A 81 -15.48 7.60 7.69
N PHE A 82 -16.49 6.99 8.30
CA PHE A 82 -16.64 7.00 9.75
C PHE A 82 -15.70 5.98 10.39
N SER A 83 -14.89 6.42 11.35
CA SER A 83 -14.01 5.54 12.15
C SER A 83 -14.62 5.30 13.51
N TYR A 84 -14.93 4.05 13.83
CA TYR A 84 -15.41 3.66 15.17
C TYR A 84 -14.37 3.91 16.27
N ILE A 85 -13.07 3.77 15.97
CA ILE A 85 -11.99 3.97 16.95
C ILE A 85 -11.90 5.44 17.37
N HIS A 86 -12.13 6.37 16.43
CA HIS A 86 -11.98 7.80 16.68
C HIS A 86 -13.32 8.52 16.80
N ASP A 87 -14.42 7.77 16.77
CA ASP A 87 -15.81 8.24 16.76
C ASP A 87 -16.06 9.46 15.83
N ARG A 88 -15.40 9.47 14.67
CA ARG A 88 -15.41 10.63 13.77
C ARG A 88 -15.25 10.27 12.31
N HIS A 89 -15.72 11.17 11.44
CA HIS A 89 -15.51 11.07 10.00
C HIS A 89 -14.13 11.56 9.57
N ILE A 90 -13.33 10.67 8.97
CA ILE A 90 -12.00 10.96 8.43
C ILE A 90 -12.09 11.08 6.90
N ARG A 91 -11.45 12.12 6.34
CA ARG A 91 -11.34 12.31 4.89
C ARG A 91 -10.19 11.49 4.33
N VAL A 92 -10.48 10.60 3.38
CA VAL A 92 -9.46 9.77 2.76
C VAL A 92 -9.66 9.73 1.25
N LYS A 93 -8.54 9.75 0.52
CA LYS A 93 -8.50 9.49 -0.93
C LYS A 93 -8.33 7.99 -1.15
N PHE A 94 -9.27 7.38 -1.87
CA PHE A 94 -9.25 5.96 -2.16
C PHE A 94 -9.55 5.68 -3.64
N THR A 95 -9.25 4.48 -4.12
CA THR A 95 -9.56 4.05 -5.49
C THR A 95 -10.96 3.47 -5.59
N SER A 96 -11.71 3.82 -6.63
CA SER A 96 -13.15 3.50 -6.75
C SER A 96 -13.49 2.00 -6.67
N LEU A 97 -12.56 1.11 -7.07
CA LEU A 97 -12.71 -0.34 -6.94
C LEU A 97 -12.95 -0.78 -5.48
N LEU A 98 -12.41 -0.04 -4.51
CA LEU A 98 -12.56 -0.32 -3.09
C LEU A 98 -13.97 -0.02 -2.57
N ILE A 99 -14.76 0.81 -3.27
CA ILE A 99 -16.15 1.14 -2.87
C ILE A 99 -17.06 -0.08 -3.03
N ASN A 100 -16.91 -0.87 -4.09
CA ASN A 100 -17.88 -1.89 -4.46
C ASN A 100 -17.69 -3.24 -3.75
N VAL A 101 -16.56 -3.44 -3.06
CA VAL A 101 -16.13 -4.78 -2.62
C VAL A 101 -16.38 -5.02 -1.12
N LYS A 102 -16.52 -3.98 -0.29
CA LYS A 102 -16.75 -4.14 1.16
C LYS A 102 -17.65 -3.03 1.71
N PRO A 103 -18.58 -3.32 2.65
CA PRO A 103 -19.28 -2.27 3.37
C PRO A 103 -18.24 -1.35 4.04
N LEU A 104 -18.44 -0.04 3.87
CA LEU A 104 -17.49 1.05 4.19
C LEU A 104 -16.87 0.98 5.60
N HIS A 105 -17.56 0.32 6.53
CA HIS A 105 -17.17 0.08 7.92
C HIS A 105 -15.90 -0.79 8.06
N ASP A 106 -15.72 -1.81 7.22
CA ASP A 106 -14.61 -2.79 7.34
C ASP A 106 -13.26 -2.24 6.83
N SER A 107 -13.30 -1.18 6.02
CA SER A 107 -12.11 -0.61 5.37
C SER A 107 -11.14 0.03 6.36
N ILE A 108 -11.67 0.68 7.40
CA ILE A 108 -10.84 1.28 8.46
C ILE A 108 -10.33 0.19 9.41
N VAL A 109 -11.12 -0.85 9.68
CA VAL A 109 -10.72 -2.02 10.47
C VAL A 109 -9.56 -2.77 9.81
N HIS A 110 -9.53 -2.87 8.48
CA HIS A 110 -8.39 -3.46 7.75
C HIS A 110 -7.08 -2.68 7.93
N ILE A 111 -7.13 -1.36 8.08
CA ILE A 111 -5.94 -0.54 8.38
C ILE A 111 -5.45 -0.81 9.81
N SER A 112 -6.38 -0.96 10.76
CA SER A 112 -6.06 -1.28 12.16
C SER A 112 -5.34 -2.63 12.27
N LYS A 113 -5.80 -3.68 11.58
CA LYS A 113 -5.15 -5.01 11.62
C LYS A 113 -3.68 -5.02 11.15
N ASN A 114 -3.26 -4.03 10.34
CA ASN A 114 -1.86 -3.87 9.91
C ASN A 114 -1.03 -2.96 10.84
N HIS A 115 -1.65 -2.20 11.74
CA HIS A 115 -0.99 -1.32 12.71
C HIS A 115 -1.06 -1.85 14.16
N SER A 116 -1.98 -2.76 14.47
CA SER A 116 -2.19 -3.33 15.81
C SER A 116 -1.12 -4.33 16.25
N ILE A 117 -0.07 -4.56 15.45
CA ILE A 117 1.13 -5.28 15.91
C ILE A 117 2.01 -4.37 16.82
N ILE A 118 1.73 -3.06 16.90
CA ILE A 118 2.52 -2.11 17.69
C ILE A 118 1.88 -1.74 19.04
N SER A 119 0.60 -2.06 19.30
CA SER A 119 -0.09 -1.70 20.55
C SER A 119 -0.33 -2.87 21.52
N GLY A 120 0.39 -3.99 21.35
CA GLY A 120 0.21 -5.21 22.13
C GLY A 120 1.45 -5.69 22.88
N ILE A 121 2.44 -4.82 23.09
CA ILE A 121 3.62 -5.10 23.92
C ILE A 121 3.73 -3.92 24.89
N ILE A 122 3.65 -4.25 26.17
CA ILE A 122 4.01 -3.41 27.34
C ILE A 122 5.37 -2.74 27.11
#